data_AF-A0A482XAX4-F1
#
_entry.id   AF-A0A482XAX4-F1
#
_cell.length_a   1.000
_cell.length_b   1.000
_cell.length_c   1.000
_cell.angle_alpha   90.00
_cell.angle_beta   90.00
_cell.angle_gamma   90.00
#
_symmetry.space_group_name_H-M   'P 1'
#
loop_
_entity.id
_entity.type
_entity.pdbx_description
1 polymer ?
#
loop_
_entity_poly.entity_id
_entity_poly.type
_entity_poly.pdbx_seq_one_letter_code
_entity_poly.pdbx_strand_id
1 'polypeptide(L)'
;MVDKVGYNVFWLFVSIVMTIVCHAFLAFTFYNPLNVMIMMGVSYSLLASALWPMIAFIIPEYQLGTAYGMAQALQNGGLAISILGAGMIVDKSGYFVLELFFLMCLFFALMVTVIIWLYDGSKQNILNLSAAQRLIYERERMAADLLEREKLLASTSGVSPYDLHQPHSDFHIRNRYLSRIGANLPSHLATHNKGLAYRGLR
;
A
#
# COMPACT_ATOMS: atom_id res chain seq x y z
N MET A 1 -0.60 19.18 -10.66
CA MET A 1 0.16 20.10 -9.78
C MET A 1 0.74 19.35 -8.60
N VAL A 2 -0.08 18.56 -7.89
CA VAL A 2 0.34 17.64 -6.81
C VAL A 2 1.53 16.76 -7.24
N ASP A 3 1.44 16.10 -8.41
CA ASP A 3 2.51 15.22 -8.89
C ASP A 3 3.84 15.92 -9.20
N LYS A 4 3.83 17.24 -9.48
CA LYS A 4 5.04 18.02 -9.80
C LYS A 4 5.72 18.60 -8.56
N VAL A 5 4.95 18.88 -7.51
CA VAL A 5 5.44 19.52 -6.27
C VAL A 5 5.84 18.46 -5.24
N GLY A 6 5.20 17.28 -5.25
CA GLY A 6 5.32 16.28 -4.20
C GLY A 6 4.44 16.63 -3.00
N TYR A 7 4.82 16.16 -1.82
CA TYR A 7 4.09 16.40 -0.55
C TYR A 7 2.65 15.85 -0.54
N ASN A 8 2.48 14.59 -0.91
CA ASN A 8 1.14 14.01 -1.09
C ASN A 8 0.29 14.06 0.19
N VAL A 9 0.91 13.83 1.35
CA VAL A 9 0.20 13.89 2.65
C VAL A 9 -0.30 15.31 2.95
N PHE A 10 0.48 16.33 2.62
CA PHE A 10 0.06 17.73 2.77
C PHE A 10 -1.13 18.07 1.87
N TRP A 11 -1.08 17.68 0.59
CA TRP A 11 -2.20 17.91 -0.33
C TRP A 11 -3.46 17.14 0.07
N LEU A 12 -3.29 15.92 0.60
CA LEU A 12 -4.40 15.16 1.18
C LEU A 12 -5.02 15.92 2.35
N PHE A 13 -4.22 16.41 3.29
CA PHE A 13 -4.70 17.19 4.43
C PHE A 13 -5.46 18.44 3.98
N VAL A 14 -4.89 19.23 3.04
CA VAL A 14 -5.53 20.43 2.49
C VAL A 14 -6.87 20.09 1.83
N SER A 15 -6.94 18.99 1.07
CA SER A 15 -8.18 18.57 0.41
C SER A 15 -9.28 18.19 1.40
N ILE A 16 -8.94 17.50 2.50
CA ILE A 16 -9.91 17.12 3.54
C ILE A 16 -10.42 18.37 4.26
N VAL A 17 -9.53 19.30 4.62
CA VAL A 17 -9.91 20.57 5.26
C VAL A 17 -10.84 21.38 4.35
N MET A 18 -10.53 21.51 3.06
CA MET A 18 -11.43 22.21 2.13
C MET A 18 -12.79 21.52 1.99
N THR A 19 -12.81 20.19 2.01
CA THR A 19 -14.07 19.42 1.95
C THR A 19 -14.92 19.64 3.20
N ILE A 20 -14.30 19.67 4.40
CA ILE A 20 -14.98 20.02 5.66
C ILE A 20 -15.61 21.41 5.56
N VAL A 21 -14.86 22.39 5.05
CA VAL A 21 -15.37 23.75 4.86
C VAL A 21 -16.57 23.76 3.92
N CYS A 22 -16.52 23.02 2.80
CA CYS A 22 -17.64 22.91 1.86
C CYS A 22 -18.90 22.34 2.52
N HIS A 23 -18.78 21.23 3.26
CA HIS A 23 -19.92 20.66 3.98
C HIS A 23 -20.44 21.56 5.10
N ALA A 24 -19.57 22.31 5.79
CA ALA A 24 -20.00 23.31 6.77
C ALA A 24 -20.79 24.45 6.09
N PHE A 25 -20.37 24.90 4.91
CA PHE A 25 -21.13 25.87 4.13
C PHE A 25 -22.50 25.32 3.71
N LEU A 26 -22.59 24.07 3.25
CA LEU A 26 -23.86 23.42 2.90
C LEU A 26 -24.78 23.22 4.12
N ALA A 27 -24.22 22.87 5.28
CA ALA A 27 -25.00 22.62 6.49
C ALA A 27 -25.56 23.90 7.13
N PHE A 28 -24.76 24.97 7.18
CA PHE A 28 -25.10 26.16 7.97
C PHE A 28 -25.49 27.38 7.13
N THR A 29 -25.20 27.40 5.83
CA THR A 29 -25.42 28.58 4.98
C THR A 29 -26.34 28.27 3.81
N PHE A 30 -27.40 29.06 3.63
CA PHE A 30 -28.25 29.04 2.43
C PHE A 30 -27.61 29.77 1.23
N TYR A 31 -26.28 29.69 1.11
CA TYR A 31 -25.55 30.27 -0.02
C TYR A 31 -25.84 29.47 -1.29
N ASN A 32 -25.60 30.05 -2.47
CA ASN A 32 -25.87 29.36 -3.72
C ASN A 32 -25.06 28.04 -3.79
N PRO A 33 -25.73 26.87 -3.81
CA PRO A 33 -25.07 25.57 -3.67
C PRO A 33 -24.11 25.29 -4.84
N LEU A 34 -24.32 25.94 -5.99
CA LEU A 34 -23.51 25.74 -7.19
C LEU A 34 -22.03 26.11 -6.95
N ASN A 35 -21.77 27.19 -6.23
CA ASN A 35 -20.42 27.64 -5.91
C ASN A 35 -19.70 26.64 -4.97
N VAL A 36 -20.44 26.11 -3.98
CA VAL A 36 -19.90 25.15 -3.01
C VAL A 36 -19.63 23.80 -3.67
N MET A 37 -20.51 23.35 -4.56
CA MET A 37 -20.33 22.11 -5.32
C MET A 37 -19.11 22.15 -6.25
N ILE A 38 -18.84 23.30 -6.88
CA ILE A 38 -17.62 23.48 -7.69
C ILE A 38 -16.36 23.36 -6.81
N MET A 39 -16.35 24.04 -5.66
CA MET A 39 -15.23 23.97 -4.71
C MET A 39 -15.02 22.56 -4.15
N MET A 40 -16.11 21.82 -3.92
CA MET A 40 -16.08 20.43 -3.50
C MET A 40 -15.46 19.52 -4.57
N GLY A 41 -15.82 19.73 -5.85
CA GLY A 41 -15.21 19.00 -6.97
C GLY A 41 -13.69 19.22 -7.08
N VAL A 42 -13.22 20.45 -6.87
CA VAL A 42 -11.78 20.76 -6.81
C VAL A 42 -11.11 20.02 -5.65
N SER A 43 -11.73 20.04 -4.47
CA SER A 43 -11.22 19.37 -3.27
C SER A 43 -11.11 17.85 -3.47
N TYR A 44 -12.15 17.22 -4.03
CA TYR A 44 -12.13 15.79 -4.32
C TYR A 44 -11.06 15.40 -5.36
N SER A 45 -10.85 16.24 -6.37
CA SER A 45 -9.80 16.01 -7.37
C SER A 45 -8.41 16.04 -6.73
N LEU A 46 -8.18 16.98 -5.80
CA LEU A 46 -6.93 17.03 -5.02
C LEU A 46 -6.77 15.78 -4.17
N LEU A 47 -7.83 15.36 -3.46
CA LEU A 47 -7.82 14.15 -2.64
C LEU A 47 -7.44 12.92 -3.46
N ALA A 48 -8.11 12.68 -4.59
CA ALA A 48 -7.82 11.52 -5.45
C ALA A 48 -6.39 11.55 -6.01
N SER A 49 -5.93 12.72 -6.46
CA SER A 49 -4.57 12.88 -6.98
C SER A 49 -3.48 12.65 -5.94
N ALA A 50 -3.76 12.96 -4.67
CA ALA A 50 -2.82 12.74 -3.57
C ALA A 50 -2.91 11.31 -3.00
N LEU A 51 -4.12 10.74 -2.92
CA LEU A 51 -4.37 9.49 -2.20
C LEU A 51 -3.86 8.24 -2.94
N TRP A 52 -4.19 8.12 -4.23
CA TRP A 52 -3.85 6.91 -5.00
C TRP A 52 -2.34 6.67 -5.16
N PRO A 53 -1.50 7.70 -5.37
CA PRO A 53 -0.05 7.51 -5.40
C PRO A 53 0.53 7.02 -4.07
N MET A 54 -0.05 7.41 -2.91
CA MET A 54 0.46 6.95 -1.60
C MET A 54 0.45 5.43 -1.45
N ILE A 55 -0.53 4.74 -2.03
CA ILE A 55 -0.60 3.28 -2.00
C ILE A 55 0.60 2.67 -2.73
N ALA A 56 0.93 3.19 -3.91
CA ALA A 56 2.10 2.73 -4.68
C ALA A 56 3.43 2.99 -3.95
N PHE A 57 3.47 4.00 -3.07
CA PHE A 57 4.69 4.35 -2.33
C PHE A 57 4.95 3.48 -1.10
N ILE A 58 3.90 2.92 -0.51
CA ILE A 58 4.01 2.10 0.70
C ILE A 58 4.26 0.63 0.35
N ILE A 59 3.76 0.18 -0.82
CA ILE A 59 3.63 -1.23 -1.15
C ILE A 59 4.68 -1.62 -2.18
N PRO A 60 5.34 -2.79 -2.04
CA PRO A 60 6.31 -3.24 -3.01
C PRO A 60 5.68 -3.58 -4.36
N GLU A 61 6.43 -3.36 -5.45
CA GLU A 61 5.93 -3.41 -6.83
C GLU A 61 5.29 -4.75 -7.22
N TYR A 62 5.78 -5.87 -6.67
CA TYR A 62 5.26 -7.20 -6.98
C TYR A 62 3.87 -7.48 -6.35
N GLN A 63 3.41 -6.67 -5.39
CA GLN A 63 2.09 -6.78 -4.75
C GLN A 63 1.16 -5.61 -5.08
N LEU A 64 1.59 -4.70 -5.97
CA LEU A 64 0.86 -3.47 -6.27
C LEU A 64 -0.57 -3.76 -6.76
N GLY A 65 -0.73 -4.75 -7.64
CA GLY A 65 -2.04 -5.13 -8.20
C GLY A 65 -3.02 -5.63 -7.13
N THR A 66 -2.56 -6.49 -6.21
CA THR A 66 -3.38 -6.98 -5.09
C THR A 66 -3.75 -5.84 -4.15
N ALA A 67 -2.82 -4.93 -3.88
CA ALA A 67 -3.07 -3.77 -3.03
C ALA A 67 -4.10 -2.81 -3.61
N TYR A 68 -3.98 -2.44 -4.89
CA TYR A 68 -4.99 -1.61 -5.56
C TYR A 68 -6.35 -2.31 -5.60
N GLY A 69 -6.39 -3.62 -5.88
CA GLY A 69 -7.61 -4.41 -5.84
C GLY A 69 -8.30 -4.40 -4.47
N MET A 70 -7.53 -4.59 -3.38
CA MET A 70 -8.06 -4.49 -2.02
C MET A 70 -8.54 -3.07 -1.68
N ALA A 71 -7.77 -2.04 -2.06
CA ALA A 71 -8.13 -0.65 -1.83
C ALA A 71 -9.44 -0.27 -2.55
N GLN A 72 -9.61 -0.67 -3.81
CA GLN A 72 -10.86 -0.48 -4.56
C GLN A 72 -12.03 -1.27 -3.96
N ALA A 73 -11.81 -2.53 -3.54
CA ALA A 73 -12.87 -3.32 -2.91
C ALA A 73 -13.37 -2.66 -1.62
N LEU A 74 -12.45 -2.17 -0.79
CA LEU A 74 -12.78 -1.41 0.42
C LEU A 74 -13.51 -0.10 0.11
N GLN A 75 -13.04 0.65 -0.89
CA GLN A 75 -13.69 1.89 -1.33
C GLN A 75 -15.11 1.64 -1.82
N ASN A 76 -15.32 0.63 -2.67
CA ASN A 76 -16.64 0.28 -3.19
C ASN A 76 -17.58 -0.18 -2.08
N GLY A 77 -17.09 -0.97 -1.11
CA GLY A 77 -17.86 -1.37 0.07
C GLY A 77 -18.24 -0.16 0.93
N GLY A 78 -17.28 0.73 1.20
CA GLY A 78 -17.52 1.96 1.95
C GLY A 78 -18.53 2.90 1.25
N LEU A 79 -18.43 3.05 -0.07
CA LEU A 79 -19.39 3.82 -0.86
C LEU A 79 -20.80 3.21 -0.79
N ALA A 80 -20.93 1.89 -0.92
CA ALA A 80 -22.22 1.22 -0.82
C ALA A 80 -22.89 1.47 0.55
N ILE A 81 -22.14 1.31 1.65
CA ILE A 81 -22.63 1.58 3.01
C ILE A 81 -23.00 3.05 3.17
N SER A 82 -22.16 3.96 2.69
CA SER A 82 -22.36 5.41 2.83
C SER A 82 -23.57 5.90 2.05
N ILE A 83 -23.78 5.41 0.82
CA ILE A 83 -24.93 5.77 -0.03
C ILE A 83 -26.23 5.26 0.60
N LEU A 84 -26.26 4.01 1.08
CA LEU A 84 -27.44 3.46 1.75
C LEU A 84 -27.75 4.20 3.05
N GLY A 85 -26.73 4.48 3.87
CA GLY A 85 -26.86 5.26 5.10
C GLY A 85 -27.36 6.68 4.83
N ALA A 86 -26.77 7.37 3.85
CA ALA A 86 -27.18 8.71 3.44
C ALA A 86 -28.65 8.76 3.00
N GLY A 87 -29.09 7.78 2.19
CA GLY A 87 -30.49 7.65 1.77
C GLY A 87 -31.44 7.51 2.97
N MET A 88 -31.14 6.63 3.91
CA MET A 88 -31.97 6.46 5.11
C MET A 88 -32.00 7.70 6.00
N ILE A 89 -30.89 8.45 6.09
CA ILE A 89 -30.80 9.67 6.90
C ILE A 89 -31.62 10.80 6.27
N VAL A 90 -31.48 11.03 4.96
CA VAL A 90 -32.20 12.12 4.29
C VAL A 90 -33.71 11.90 4.35
N ASP A 91 -34.18 10.66 4.18
CA ASP A 91 -35.60 10.32 4.21
C ASP A 91 -36.25 10.56 5.58
N LYS A 92 -35.50 10.34 6.67
CA LYS A 92 -36.04 10.44 8.04
C LYS A 92 -35.77 11.77 8.72
N SER A 93 -34.58 12.34 8.49
CA SER A 93 -34.02 13.43 9.30
C SER A 93 -33.69 14.69 8.47
N GLY A 94 -33.86 14.61 7.14
CA GLY A 94 -33.61 15.72 6.22
C GLY A 94 -32.13 15.98 5.94
N TYR A 95 -31.89 16.98 5.08
CA TYR A 95 -30.56 17.32 4.55
C TYR A 95 -29.58 17.82 5.61
N PHE A 96 -30.06 18.51 6.66
CA PHE A 96 -29.17 19.02 7.71
C PHE A 96 -28.43 17.90 8.46
N VAL A 97 -29.17 16.84 8.84
CA VAL A 97 -28.57 15.69 9.55
C VAL A 97 -27.68 14.86 8.61
N LEU A 98 -28.01 14.83 7.31
CA LEU A 98 -27.15 14.23 6.28
C LEU A 98 -25.79 14.94 6.18
N GLU A 99 -25.78 16.26 6.14
CA GLU A 99 -24.53 17.04 6.11
C GLU A 99 -23.70 16.83 7.39
N LEU A 100 -24.35 16.74 8.56
CA LEU A 100 -23.67 16.43 9.81
C LEU A 100 -23.03 15.03 9.80
N PHE A 101 -23.70 14.04 9.22
CA PHE A 101 -23.15 12.70 9.03
C PHE A 101 -21.86 12.73 8.21
N PHE A 102 -21.85 13.43 7.06
CA PHE A 102 -20.64 13.58 6.26
C PHE A 102 -19.53 14.35 6.98
N LEU A 103 -19.87 15.41 7.73
CA LEU A 103 -18.90 16.12 8.58
C LEU A 103 -18.24 15.21 9.61
N MET A 104 -19.01 14.36 10.30
CA MET A 104 -18.46 13.40 11.27
C MET A 104 -17.49 12.41 10.60
N CYS A 105 -17.84 11.89 9.42
CA CYS A 105 -16.95 11.05 8.62
C CYS A 105 -15.66 11.78 8.22
N LEU A 106 -15.76 13.05 7.82
CA LEU A 106 -14.61 13.87 7.43
C LEU A 106 -13.69 14.20 8.60
N PHE A 107 -14.23 14.47 9.80
CA PHE A 107 -13.41 14.64 11.00
C PHE A 107 -12.65 13.36 11.36
N PHE A 108 -13.29 12.20 11.24
CA PHE A 108 -12.61 10.92 11.41
C PHE A 108 -11.49 10.72 10.37
N ALA A 109 -11.76 11.02 9.09
CA ALA A 109 -10.75 10.97 8.03
C ALA A 109 -9.59 11.94 8.28
N LEU A 110 -9.87 13.13 8.80
CA LEU A 110 -8.87 14.12 9.20
C LEU A 110 -7.98 13.57 10.32
N MET A 111 -8.56 12.94 11.35
CA MET A 111 -7.78 12.31 12.42
C MET A 111 -6.83 11.23 11.89
N VAL A 112 -7.33 10.34 11.03
CA VAL A 112 -6.50 9.30 10.40
C VAL A 112 -5.37 9.94 9.58
N THR A 113 -5.67 10.99 8.83
CA THR A 113 -4.67 11.73 8.03
C THR A 113 -3.59 12.36 8.91
N VAL A 114 -3.97 12.96 10.04
CA VAL A 114 -3.01 13.53 11.01
C VAL A 114 -2.15 12.42 11.61
N ILE A 115 -2.71 11.26 11.95
CA ILE A 115 -1.93 10.11 12.44
C ILE A 115 -0.91 9.66 11.40
N ILE A 116 -1.31 9.53 10.13
CA ILE A 116 -0.41 9.18 9.03
C ILE A 116 0.69 10.22 8.89
N TRP A 117 0.35 11.50 8.96
CA TRP A 117 1.33 12.58 8.86
C TRP A 117 2.35 12.54 10.01
N LEU A 118 1.91 12.37 11.26
CA LEU A 118 2.82 12.24 12.40
C LEU A 118 3.71 10.99 12.29
N TYR A 119 3.14 9.87 11.84
CA TYR A 119 3.88 8.62 11.67
C TYR A 119 4.92 8.71 10.54
N ASP A 120 4.58 9.32 9.41
CA ASP A 120 5.52 9.56 8.30
C ASP A 120 6.66 10.50 8.73
N GLY A 121 6.32 11.54 9.50
CA GLY A 121 7.27 12.50 10.07
C GLY A 121 8.26 11.89 11.06
N SER A 122 7.85 10.86 11.81
CA SER A 122 8.68 10.16 12.79
C SER A 122 9.66 9.16 12.18
N LYS A 123 9.37 8.67 10.96
CA LYS A 123 10.22 7.67 10.28
C LYS A 123 11.17 8.30 9.27
N GLN A 124 10.78 8.32 8.00
CA GLN A 124 11.68 8.66 6.89
C GLN A 124 11.08 9.69 5.92
N ASN A 125 9.92 10.28 6.25
CA ASN A 125 9.20 11.24 5.39
C ASN A 125 9.01 10.71 3.95
N ILE A 126 8.79 9.40 3.78
CA ILE A 126 8.73 8.74 2.47
C ILE A 126 7.49 9.19 1.67
N LEU A 127 6.43 9.54 2.38
CA LEU A 127 5.19 9.98 1.75
C LEU A 127 5.20 11.48 1.41
N ASN A 128 6.02 12.27 2.12
CA ASN A 128 6.10 13.72 1.97
C ASN A 128 7.32 14.22 1.17
N LEU A 129 8.08 13.33 0.50
CA LEU A 129 9.17 13.77 -0.37
C LEU A 129 8.66 14.64 -1.53
N SER A 130 9.51 15.59 -1.94
CA SER A 130 9.33 16.29 -3.21
C SER A 130 9.48 15.34 -4.39
N ALA A 131 8.88 15.67 -5.53
CA ALA A 131 8.95 14.86 -6.74
C ALA A 131 10.41 14.61 -7.20
N ALA A 132 11.29 15.59 -7.04
CA ALA A 132 12.71 15.47 -7.39
C ALA A 132 13.47 14.51 -6.46
N GLN A 133 13.24 14.60 -5.15
CA GLN A 133 13.89 13.72 -4.18
C GLN A 133 13.40 12.27 -4.32
N ARG A 134 12.13 12.07 -4.68
CA ARG A 134 11.58 10.74 -4.95
C ARG A 134 12.29 10.06 -6.12
N LEU A 135 12.51 10.78 -7.23
CA LEU A 135 13.20 10.22 -8.40
C LEU A 135 14.63 9.80 -8.08
N ILE A 136 15.32 10.55 -7.21
CA ILE A 136 16.66 10.21 -6.74
C ILE A 136 16.61 8.92 -5.92
N TYR A 137 15.69 8.84 -4.96
CA TYR A 137 15.51 7.66 -4.11
C TYR A 137 15.14 6.40 -4.91
N GLU A 138 14.22 6.50 -5.88
CA GLU A 138 13.84 5.37 -6.75
C GLU A 138 15.00 4.93 -7.64
N ARG A 139 15.79 5.88 -8.17
CA ARG A 139 17.00 5.56 -8.94
C ARG A 139 18.04 4.83 -8.10
N GLU A 140 18.27 5.29 -6.86
CA GLU A 140 19.20 4.65 -5.93
C GLU A 140 18.74 3.24 -5.55
N ARG A 141 17.43 3.05 -5.31
CA ARG A 141 16.85 1.72 -5.02
C ARG A 141 17.02 0.77 -6.20
N MET A 142 16.67 1.20 -7.42
CA MET A 142 16.86 0.39 -8.62
C MET A 142 18.33 0.01 -8.85
N ALA A 143 19.26 0.94 -8.61
CA ALA A 143 20.68 0.67 -8.73
C ALA A 143 21.16 -0.38 -7.71
N ALA A 144 20.66 -0.32 -6.47
CA ALA A 144 20.96 -1.31 -5.43
C ALA A 144 20.40 -2.70 -5.80
N ASP A 145 19.17 -2.78 -6.28
CA ASP A 145 18.53 -4.03 -6.70
C ASP A 145 19.26 -4.68 -7.87
N LEU A 146 19.71 -3.88 -8.84
CA LEU A 146 20.52 -4.35 -9.97
C LEU A 146 21.87 -4.91 -9.50
N LEU A 147 22.54 -4.20 -8.59
CA LEU A 147 23.82 -4.62 -8.04
C LEU A 147 23.69 -5.92 -7.21
N GLU A 148 22.61 -6.06 -6.43
CA GLU A 148 22.30 -7.30 -5.72
C GLU A 148 22.03 -8.45 -6.69
N ARG A 149 21.28 -8.19 -7.78
CA ARG A 149 21.04 -9.16 -8.84
C ARG A 149 22.34 -9.58 -9.53
N GLU A 150 23.26 -8.66 -9.81
CA GLU A 150 24.59 -8.97 -10.36
C GLU A 150 25.41 -9.82 -9.39
N LYS A 151 25.41 -9.51 -8.10
CA LYS A 151 26.07 -10.34 -7.07
C LYS A 151 25.50 -11.75 -7.00
N LEU A 152 24.17 -11.89 -7.09
CA LEU A 152 23.52 -13.19 -7.12
C LEU A 152 23.93 -13.97 -8.37
N LEU A 153 23.92 -13.34 -9.55
CA LEU A 153 24.39 -13.97 -10.78
C LEU A 153 25.86 -14.38 -10.70
N ALA A 154 26.73 -13.52 -10.16
CA ALA A 154 28.14 -13.80 -9.95
C ALA A 154 28.38 -14.95 -8.95
N SER A 155 27.54 -15.07 -7.91
CA SER A 155 27.55 -16.21 -7.00
C SER A 155 27.03 -17.50 -7.65
N THR A 156 26.15 -17.36 -8.66
CA THR A 156 25.52 -18.47 -9.39
C THR A 156 26.32 -18.88 -10.63
N SER A 157 27.40 -18.17 -11.00
CA SER A 157 28.25 -18.52 -12.16
C SER A 157 28.91 -19.90 -12.09
N GLY A 158 28.79 -20.63 -10.98
CA GLY A 158 29.17 -22.05 -10.85
C GLY A 158 28.01 -23.04 -11.02
N VAL A 159 26.78 -22.57 -11.23
CA VAL A 159 25.54 -23.37 -11.31
C VAL A 159 24.88 -23.07 -12.66
N SER A 160 24.68 -24.11 -13.47
CA SER A 160 24.16 -23.95 -14.83
C SER A 160 22.66 -23.61 -14.79
N PRO A 161 22.10 -22.81 -15.73
CA PRO A 161 20.65 -22.62 -15.86
C PRO A 161 19.86 -23.94 -15.96
N TYR A 162 20.52 -25.02 -16.37
CA TYR A 162 19.96 -26.38 -16.38
C TYR A 162 19.77 -26.99 -14.99
N ASP A 163 20.52 -26.56 -13.96
CA ASP A 163 20.40 -27.06 -12.60
C ASP A 163 19.21 -26.45 -11.84
N LEU A 164 18.79 -25.24 -12.21
CA LEU A 164 17.67 -24.53 -11.57
C LEU A 164 16.28 -25.08 -11.99
N HIS A 165 16.21 -25.66 -13.18
CA HIS A 165 14.97 -26.18 -13.78
C HIS A 165 14.87 -27.71 -13.74
N GLN A 166 15.81 -28.41 -13.12
CA GLN A 166 15.67 -29.86 -12.97
C GLN A 166 14.42 -30.15 -12.11
N PRO A 167 13.39 -30.82 -12.66
CA PRO A 167 12.32 -31.34 -11.83
C PRO A 167 12.99 -32.27 -10.82
N HIS A 168 12.90 -31.93 -9.54
CA HIS A 168 13.40 -32.79 -8.47
C HIS A 168 12.70 -34.14 -8.64
N SER A 169 13.44 -35.16 -9.08
CA SER A 169 12.88 -36.49 -9.24
C SER A 169 12.30 -36.94 -7.90
N ASP A 170 11.19 -37.69 -7.93
CA ASP A 170 10.58 -38.21 -6.70
C ASP A 170 11.59 -38.96 -5.81
N PHE A 171 12.61 -39.54 -6.45
CA PHE A 171 13.76 -40.16 -5.79
C PHE A 171 14.58 -39.16 -4.95
N HIS A 172 14.82 -37.95 -5.45
CA HIS A 172 15.54 -36.89 -4.73
C HIS A 172 14.71 -36.36 -3.54
N ILE A 173 13.40 -36.17 -3.72
CA ILE A 173 12.50 -35.73 -2.62
C ILE A 173 12.42 -36.81 -1.53
N ARG A 174 12.27 -38.08 -1.91
CA ARG A 174 12.25 -39.21 -0.97
C ARG A 174 13.55 -39.30 -0.17
N ASN A 175 14.70 -39.21 -0.84
CA ASN A 175 15.99 -39.31 -0.17
C ASN A 175 16.26 -38.14 0.78
N ARG A 176 15.78 -36.94 0.46
CA ARG A 176 15.83 -35.77 1.35
C ARG A 176 14.93 -35.92 2.58
N TYR A 177 13.78 -36.56 2.45
CA TYR A 177 12.92 -36.88 3.60
C TYR A 177 13.58 -37.95 4.47
N LEU A 178 14.09 -39.02 3.86
CA LEU A 178 14.81 -40.10 4.53
C LEU A 178 16.04 -39.59 5.31
N SER A 179 16.78 -38.63 4.77
CA SER A 179 17.91 -38.01 5.48
C SER A 179 17.48 -37.17 6.67
N ARG A 180 16.33 -36.47 6.58
CA ARG A 180 15.76 -35.70 7.71
C ARG A 180 15.28 -36.57 8.86
N ILE A 181 14.81 -37.78 8.59
CA ILE A 181 14.38 -38.74 9.61
C ILE A 181 15.51 -39.68 10.07
N GLY A 182 16.75 -39.45 9.62
CA GLY A 182 17.93 -40.22 10.05
C GLY A 182 18.04 -41.62 9.47
N ALA A 183 17.35 -41.91 8.36
CA ALA A 183 17.48 -43.21 7.69
C ALA A 183 18.84 -43.32 6.98
N ASN A 184 19.49 -44.50 7.07
CA ASN A 184 20.75 -44.76 6.40
C ASN A 184 20.56 -44.79 4.87
N LEU A 185 21.04 -43.76 4.18
CA LEU A 185 21.15 -43.76 2.72
C LEU A 185 22.44 -44.47 2.28
N PRO A 186 22.44 -45.12 1.10
CA PRO A 186 23.66 -45.69 0.50
C PRO A 186 24.77 -44.64 0.43
N SER A 187 26.02 -45.04 0.64
CA SER A 187 27.18 -44.15 0.80
C SER A 187 27.40 -43.17 -0.37
N HIS A 188 26.99 -43.52 -1.58
CA HIS A 188 27.07 -42.64 -2.76
C HIS A 188 26.04 -41.50 -2.80
N LEU A 189 24.99 -41.57 -1.97
CA LEU A 189 23.91 -40.57 -1.86
C LEU A 189 24.04 -39.69 -0.60
N ALA A 190 24.97 -40.01 0.29
CA ALA A 190 25.16 -39.35 1.60
C ALA A 190 26.16 -38.18 1.57
N THR A 191 26.52 -37.67 0.39
CA THR A 191 27.57 -36.66 0.20
C THR A 191 27.23 -35.29 0.80
N HIS A 192 25.96 -35.03 1.14
CA HIS A 192 25.52 -33.76 1.75
C HIS A 192 25.12 -33.89 3.23
N ASN A 193 25.76 -34.78 3.99
CA ASN A 193 25.49 -34.94 5.43
C ASN A 193 26.33 -34.04 6.35
N LYS A 194 27.31 -33.27 5.84
CA LYS A 194 28.20 -32.45 6.69
C LYS A 194 27.62 -31.12 7.18
N GLY A 195 26.45 -30.69 6.68
CA GLY A 195 25.90 -29.36 6.97
C GLY A 195 24.63 -29.29 7.83
N LEU A 196 24.00 -30.42 8.19
CA LEU A 196 22.65 -30.42 8.77
C LEU A 196 22.53 -31.05 10.16
N ALA A 197 23.65 -31.31 10.83
CA ALA A 197 23.67 -31.72 12.22
C ALA A 197 23.77 -30.48 13.13
N TYR A 198 22.73 -29.63 13.21
CA TYR A 198 22.38 -28.86 14.42
C TYR A 198 21.16 -27.95 14.16
N ARG A 199 19.96 -28.50 14.32
CA ARG A 199 18.81 -27.73 14.82
C ARG A 199 17.81 -28.65 15.49
N GLY A 200 18.21 -29.18 16.64
CA GLY A 200 17.26 -29.73 17.60
C GLY A 200 16.38 -28.60 18.10
N LEU A 201 15.09 -28.71 17.82
CA LEU A 201 14.03 -27.92 18.43
C LEU A 201 14.01 -28.19 19.94
N ARG A 202 14.13 -27.12 20.73
CA ARG A 202 13.43 -26.94 22.01
C ARG A 202 12.55 -25.71 21.86
#